data_AF-A0AAE8Q4Q8-F1
#
_entry.id   AF-A0AAE8Q4Q8-F1
#
_cell.length_a   1.000
_cell.length_b   1.000
_cell.length_c   1.000
_cell.angle_alpha   90.00
_cell.angle_beta   90.00
_cell.angle_gamma   90.00
#
_symmetry.space_group_name_H-M   'P 1'
#
loop_
_entity.id
_entity.type
_entity.pdbx_description
1 polymer ?
#
loop_
_entity_poly.entity_id
_entity_poly.type
_entity_poly.pdbx_seq_one_letter_code
_entity_poly.pdbx_strand_id
1 'polypeptide(L)' 'MKFSDNGYYLEEYTKCDNCGVLLYRSPIRITTDGANKQYCSDWCVDWDMKRESEVASQRRLAETGGK' A
#
# COMPACT_ATOMS: atom_id res chain seq x y z
N MET A 1 -9.18 6.87 7.37
CA MET A 1 -10.64 6.79 7.52
C MET A 1 -11.24 8.18 7.55
N LYS A 2 -12.46 8.32 7.05
CA LYS A 2 -13.28 9.52 7.21
C LYS A 2 -14.56 9.15 7.97
N PHE A 3 -14.79 9.81 9.11
CA PHE A 3 -16.04 9.69 9.85
C PHE A 3 -17.07 10.65 9.27
N SER A 4 -18.34 10.26 9.28
CA SER A 4 -19.43 11.19 8.97
C SER A 4 -19.47 12.32 9.99
N ASP A 5 -19.98 13.48 9.59
CA ASP A 5 -20.10 14.64 10.48
C ASP A 5 -20.95 14.35 11.72
N ASN A 6 -21.91 13.42 11.60
CA ASN A 6 -22.76 12.99 12.71
C ASN A 6 -22.19 11.81 13.53
N GLY A 7 -21.06 11.24 13.12
CA GLY A 7 -20.35 10.16 13.83
C GLY A 7 -21.01 8.78 13.79
N TYR A 8 -22.16 8.60 13.14
CA TYR A 8 -22.89 7.32 13.15
C TYR A 8 -22.38 6.30 12.12
N TYR A 9 -21.61 6.73 11.12
CA TYR A 9 -21.07 5.85 10.10
C TYR A 9 -19.71 6.33 9.57
N LEU A 10 -19.02 5.42 8.88
CA LEU A 10 -17.79 5.74 8.16
C LEU A 10 -18.13 6.10 6.72
N GLU A 11 -17.68 7.26 6.28
CA GLU A 11 -17.81 7.70 4.88
C GLU A 11 -16.75 7.05 3.99
N GLU A 12 -15.58 6.76 4.56
CA GLU A 12 -14.48 6.15 3.83
C GLU A 12 -13.76 5.09 4.67
N TYR A 13 -13.75 3.86 4.14
CA TYR A 13 -12.98 2.74 4.67
C TYR A 13 -11.58 2.72 4.06
N THR A 14 -10.66 3.37 4.74
CA THR A 14 -9.26 3.37 4.35
C THR A 14 -8.57 2.10 4.87
N LYS A 15 -7.88 1.35 4.01
CA LYS A 15 -7.14 0.12 4.35
C LYS A 15 -5.65 0.27 4.08
N CYS A 16 -4.84 -0.49 4.81
CA CYS A 16 -3.42 -0.66 4.52
C CYS A 16 -3.25 -1.39 3.19
N ASP A 17 -2.46 -0.84 2.26
CA ASP A 17 -2.23 -1.42 0.94
C ASP A 17 -1.39 -2.71 0.99
N ASN A 18 -0.70 -2.97 2.11
CA ASN A 18 0.02 -4.22 2.30
C ASN A 18 -0.82 -5.32 2.97
N CYS A 19 -1.36 -5.05 4.16
CA CYS A 19 -1.98 -6.10 5.00
C CYS A 19 -3.51 -6.05 5.06
N GLY A 20 -4.14 -5.04 4.47
CA GLY A 20 -5.60 -4.91 4.40
C GLY A 20 -6.31 -4.47 5.68
N VAL A 21 -5.58 -4.25 6.79
CA VAL A 21 -6.18 -3.74 8.04
C VAL A 21 -6.77 -2.35 7.85
N LEU A 22 -7.84 -2.05 8.58
CA LEU A 22 -8.48 -0.73 8.58
C LEU A 22 -7.60 0.31 9.28
N LEU A 23 -7.45 1.48 8.65
CA LEU A 23 -6.63 2.59 9.13
C LEU A 23 -7.49 3.60 9.90
N TYR A 24 -7.49 3.44 11.23
CA TYR A 24 -8.17 4.34 12.17
C TYR A 24 -7.33 5.55 12.56
N ARG A 25 -6.01 5.47 12.41
CA ARG A 25 -5.06 6.56 12.70
C ARG A 25 -4.53 7.15 11.39
N SER A 26 -3.83 8.28 11.48
CA SER A 26 -3.12 8.85 10.34
C SER A 26 -2.17 7.79 9.76
N PRO A 27 -2.32 7.41 8.49
CA PRO A 27 -1.50 6.38 7.90
C PRO A 27 -0.13 6.94 7.49
N ILE A 28 0.85 6.05 7.36
CA ILE A 28 2.09 6.36 6.66
C ILE A 28 1.77 6.41 5.18
N ARG A 29 2.07 7.53 4.49
CA ARG A 29 1.78 7.71 3.06
C ARG A 29 3.07 7.77 2.27
N ILE A 30 3.15 6.98 1.21
CA ILE A 30 4.32 6.92 0.32
C ILE A 30 3.83 6.93 -1.12
N THR A 31 4.48 7.72 -1.96
CA THR A 31 4.26 7.71 -3.41
C THR A 31 5.35 6.86 -4.06
N THR A 32 4.97 5.86 -4.84
CA THR A 32 5.90 4.95 -5.54
C THR A 32 5.32 4.60 -6.89
N ASP A 33 6.11 4.73 -7.96
CA ASP A 33 5.71 4.44 -9.35
C ASP A 33 4.37 5.11 -9.77
N GLY A 34 4.14 6.33 -9.29
CA GLY A 34 2.93 7.10 -9.56
C GLY A 34 1.69 6.69 -8.76
N ALA A 35 1.78 5.64 -7.94
CA ALA A 35 0.73 5.24 -7.01
C ALA A 35 0.93 5.88 -5.62
N ASN A 36 -0.15 6.41 -5.04
CA ASN A 36 -0.18 6.88 -3.66
C ASN A 36 -0.62 5.73 -2.76
N LYS A 37 0.32 5.14 -2.03
CA LYS A 37 0.09 4.01 -1.11
C LYS A 37 0.07 4.48 0.34
N GLN A 38 -0.60 3.71 1.19
CA GLN A 38 -0.78 4.00 2.60
C GLN A 38 -0.70 2.74 3.49
N TYR A 39 -0.09 2.90 4.67
CA TYR A 39 0.29 1.78 5.51
C TYR A 39 -0.02 1.99 6.99
N CYS A 40 -0.23 0.89 7.71
CA CYS A 40 -0.50 0.89 9.15
C CYS A 40 0.77 0.92 10.02
N SER A 41 1.93 0.55 9.46
CA SER A 41 3.21 0.50 10.16
C SER A 41 4.38 0.48 9.18
N ASP A 42 5.59 0.81 9.67
CA ASP A 42 6.84 0.73 8.90
C ASP A 42 7.09 -0.70 8.41
N TRP A 43 6.77 -1.71 9.23
CA TRP A 43 6.85 -3.11 8.81
C TRP A 43 6.03 -3.39 7.55
N CYS A 44 4.84 -2.78 7.42
CA CYS A 44 4.03 -2.95 6.21
C CYS A 44 4.62 -2.24 4.99
N VAL A 45 5.31 -1.11 5.20
CA VAL A 45 6.05 -0.41 4.14
C VAL A 45 7.17 -1.33 3.63
N ASP A 46 8.03 -1.80 4.54
CA ASP A 46 9.21 -2.58 4.19
C ASP A 46 8.87 -3.84 3.39
N TRP A 47 7.81 -4.55 3.81
CA TRP A 47 7.36 -5.76 3.14
C TRP A 47 6.76 -5.50 1.75
N ASP A 48 5.99 -4.43 1.59
CA ASP A 48 5.47 -4.06 0.27
C ASP A 48 6.61 -3.68 -0.67
N MET A 49 7.55 -2.83 -0.22
CA MET A 49 8.70 -2.42 -1.03
C MET A 49 9.57 -3.61 -1.43
N LYS A 50 9.80 -4.57 -0.51
CA LYS A 50 10.53 -5.80 -0.83
C LYS A 50 9.80 -6.60 -1.91
N ARG A 51 8.50 -6.84 -1.76
CA ARG A 51 7.69 -7.57 -2.75
C ARG A 51 7.74 -6.90 -4.12
N GLU A 52 7.54 -5.59 -4.19
CA GLU A 52 7.60 -4.82 -5.44
C GLU A 52 8.97 -4.95 -6.10
N SER A 53 10.05 -4.90 -5.32
CA SER A 53 11.42 -5.07 -5.83
C SER A 53 11.66 -6.47 -6.44
N GLU A 54 11.13 -7.52 -5.80
CA GLU A 54 11.23 -8.89 -6.28
C GLU A 54 10.42 -9.07 -7.58
N VAL A 55 9.19 -8.54 -7.63
CA VAL A 55 8.34 -8.56 -8.82
C VAL A 55 9.01 -7.81 -9.98
N ALA A 56 9.55 -6.61 -9.74
CA ALA A 56 10.27 -5.84 -10.75
C ALA A 56 11.53 -6.58 -11.26
N SER A 57 12.26 -7.25 -10.36
CA SER A 57 13.41 -8.08 -10.74
C SER A 57 13.00 -9.25 -11.64
N GLN A 58 11.95 -10.00 -11.26
CA GLN A 58 11.44 -11.12 -12.04
C GLN A 58 10.94 -10.69 -13.43
N ARG A 59 10.25 -9.55 -13.49
CA ARG A 59 9.79 -8.97 -14.75
C ARG A 59 10.95 -8.64 -15.70
N ARG A 60 12.00 -7.99 -15.20
CA ARG A 60 13.20 -7.69 -16.00
C ARG A 60 13.89 -8.96 -16.50
N LEU A 61 14.00 -9.99 -15.65
CA LEU A 61 14.58 -11.28 -16.05
C LEU A 61 13.78 -11.93 -17.18
N ALA A 62 12.44 -11.94 -17.09
CA ALA A 62 11.57 -12.46 -18.14
C ALA A 62 11.71 -11.70 -19.47
N GLU A 63 11.91 -10.38 -19.41
CA GLU A 63 12.13 -9.54 -20.60
C GLU A 63 13.50 -9.78 -21.25
N THR A 64 14.54 -10.11 -20.47
CA THR A 64 15.89 -10.40 -20.99
C THR A 64 16.12 -11.86 -21.43
N GLY A 65 15.36 -12.82 -20.90
CA GLY A 65 15.53 -14.26 -21.18
C GLY A 65 14.81 -14.79 -22.43
N GLY A 66 14.07 -13.95 -23.13
CA GLY A 66 13.30 -14.30 -24.33
C GLY A 66 14.02 -14.01 -25.65
N LYS A 67 15.32 -14.30 -25.76
CA LYS A 67 16.09 -14.14 -26.99
C LYS A 67 16.78 -15.43 -27.40
#